data_AF-A0A8T4J4C6-F1
#
_entry.id   AF-A0A8T4J4C6-F1
#
_cell.length_a   1.000
_cell.length_b   1.000
_cell.length_c   1.000
_cell.angle_alpha   90.00
_cell.angle_beta   90.00
_cell.angle_gamma   90.00
#
_symmetry.space_group_name_H-M   'P 1'
#
loop_
_entity.id
_entity.type
_entity.pdbx_description
1 polymer ?
#
loop_
_entity_poly.entity_id
_entity_poly.type
_entity_poly.pdbx_seq_one_letter_code
_entity_poly.pdbx_strand_id
1 'polypeptide(L)' 'SRVIDNKITGPADSFGFQVLAGEHVGPGKWMYHCHVQSHSDMGMAGLFIVTDENGDVPGGGGGGHGGHT' A
#
# COMPACT_ATOMS: atom_id res chain seq x y z
N SER A 1 -17.80 16.01 2.37
CA SER A 1 -16.62 15.18 2.06
C SER A 1 -17.06 13.72 2.01
N ARG A 2 -16.45 12.88 1.15
CA ARG A 2 -16.73 11.44 1.11
C ARG A 2 -15.49 10.72 1.65
N VAL A 3 -15.69 9.83 2.62
CA VAL A 3 -14.63 8.91 3.09
C VAL A 3 -14.54 7.77 2.07
N ILE A 4 -13.35 7.54 1.53
CA ILE A 4 -13.08 6.51 0.52
C ILE A 4 -11.71 5.88 0.77
N ASP A 5 -11.57 4.63 0.32
CA ASP A 5 -10.31 3.87 0.24
C ASP A 5 -9.86 3.64 -1.22
N ASN A 6 -10.77 3.83 -2.19
CA ASN A 6 -10.50 3.64 -3.61
C ASN A 6 -11.07 4.78 -4.48
N LYS A 7 -10.34 5.16 -5.55
CA LYS A 7 -10.72 6.22 -6.49
C LYS A 7 -10.31 5.88 -7.93
N ILE A 8 -11.29 5.87 -8.84
CA ILE A 8 -11.03 5.81 -10.29
C ILE A 8 -10.28 7.08 -10.71
N THR A 9 -9.23 6.91 -11.51
CA THR A 9 -8.35 7.97 -12.02
C THR A 9 -8.06 7.69 -13.49
N GLY A 10 -8.40 8.64 -14.37
CA GLY A 10 -8.12 8.59 -15.81
C GLY A 10 -6.88 9.39 -16.21
N PRO A 11 -6.58 9.47 -17.52
CA PRO A 11 -5.48 10.29 -18.02
C PRO A 11 -5.60 11.76 -17.58
N ALA A 12 -4.52 12.31 -17.04
CA ALA A 12 -4.40 13.68 -16.52
C ALA A 12 -5.24 14.03 -15.28
N ASP A 13 -5.94 13.07 -14.67
CA ASP A 13 -6.59 13.30 -13.37
C ASP A 13 -5.55 13.50 -12.26
N SER A 14 -5.84 14.38 -11.31
CA SER A 14 -5.02 14.60 -10.12
C SER A 14 -5.88 14.76 -8.88
N PHE A 15 -5.36 14.28 -7.75
CA PHE A 15 -5.91 14.47 -6.42
C PHE A 15 -4.82 14.25 -5.38
N GLY A 16 -5.07 14.66 -4.14
CA GLY A 16 -4.18 14.43 -3.00
C GLY A 16 -4.98 14.23 -1.72
N PHE A 17 -4.37 13.57 -0.75
CA PHE A 17 -4.96 13.32 0.56
C PHE A 17 -3.84 13.18 1.60
N GLN A 18 -4.23 13.17 2.88
CA GLN A 18 -3.35 12.91 4.01
C GLN A 18 -3.98 11.82 4.87
N VAL A 19 -3.15 11.03 5.53
CA VAL A 19 -3.55 10.00 6.50
C VAL A 19 -2.61 10.05 7.69
N LEU A 20 -3.12 9.66 8.86
CA LEU A 20 -2.27 9.28 9.99
C LEU A 20 -1.85 7.83 9.80
N ALA A 21 -0.54 7.57 9.67
CA ALA A 21 -0.02 6.25 9.37
C ALA A 21 -0.35 5.26 10.49
N GLY A 22 -1.04 4.16 10.17
CA GLY A 22 -1.42 3.13 11.14
C GLY A 22 -2.51 3.56 12.13
N GLU A 23 -3.23 4.67 11.91
CA GLU A 23 -4.28 5.12 12.82
C GLU A 23 -5.34 4.03 13.03
N HIS A 24 -5.51 3.61 14.28
CA HIS A 24 -6.41 2.53 14.73
C HIS A 24 -6.19 1.15 14.10
N VAL A 25 -5.14 0.96 13.28
CA VAL A 25 -4.83 -0.32 12.59
C VAL A 25 -3.40 -0.81 12.84
N GLY A 26 -2.51 0.05 13.31
CA GLY A 26 -1.16 -0.28 13.73
C GLY A 26 -0.10 -0.35 12.62
N PRO A 27 1.16 -0.62 13.00
CA PRO A 27 2.27 -0.79 12.06
C PRO A 27 2.17 -2.09 11.26
N GLY A 28 2.77 -2.11 10.07
CA GLY A 28 2.72 -3.26 9.16
C GLY A 28 3.08 -2.93 7.71
N LYS A 29 2.93 -3.94 6.85
CA LYS A 29 3.09 -3.85 5.39
C LYS A 29 1.72 -3.69 4.74
N TRP A 30 1.29 -2.46 4.49
CA TRP A 30 -0.04 -2.17 3.95
C TRP A 30 -0.01 -2.11 2.43
N MET A 31 -0.86 -2.87 1.74
CA MET A 31 -0.89 -2.86 0.28
C MET A 31 -1.52 -1.57 -0.24
N TYR A 32 -0.93 -1.01 -1.29
CA TYR A 32 -1.59 -0.09 -2.20
C TYR A 32 -1.42 -0.62 -3.62
N HIS A 33 -2.48 -0.64 -4.41
CA HIS A 33 -2.43 -1.19 -5.76
C HIS A 33 -3.53 -0.61 -6.65
N CYS A 34 -3.38 -0.77 -7.96
CA CYS A 34 -4.49 -0.59 -8.88
C CYS A 34 -5.52 -1.70 -8.60
N HIS A 35 -6.78 -1.34 -8.36
CA HIS A 35 -7.82 -2.32 -8.06
C HIS A 35 -8.35 -3.06 -9.32
N VAL A 36 -7.84 -2.75 -10.51
CA VAL A 36 -8.08 -3.55 -11.72
C VAL A 36 -7.25 -4.82 -11.62
N GLN A 37 -7.90 -5.99 -11.56
CA GLN A 37 -7.24 -7.28 -11.29
C GLN A 37 -6.02 -7.55 -12.17
N SER A 38 -6.16 -7.42 -13.49
CA SER A 38 -5.04 -7.66 -14.41
C SER A 38 -3.88 -6.69 -14.17
N HIS A 39 -4.16 -5.45 -13.76
CA HIS A 39 -3.12 -4.47 -13.50
C HIS A 39 -2.36 -4.79 -12.20
N SER A 40 -3.06 -5.19 -11.13
CA SER A 40 -2.40 -5.64 -9.91
C SER A 40 -1.56 -6.90 -10.15
N ASP A 41 -2.10 -7.88 -10.89
CA ASP A 41 -1.40 -9.13 -11.19
C ASP A 41 -0.16 -8.90 -12.08
N MET A 42 -0.18 -7.84 -12.91
CA MET A 42 0.97 -7.39 -13.72
C MET A 42 1.91 -6.42 -12.98
N GLY A 43 1.74 -6.21 -11.68
CA GLY A 43 2.70 -5.50 -10.84
C GLY A 43 2.37 -4.04 -10.52
N MET A 44 1.17 -3.55 -10.81
CA MET A 44 0.69 -2.26 -10.28
C MET A 44 0.28 -2.38 -8.80
N ALA A 45 1.20 -2.86 -7.97
CA ALA A 45 1.07 -3.05 -6.54
C ALA A 45 2.34 -2.61 -5.81
N GLY A 46 2.19 -2.12 -4.59
CA GLY A 46 3.28 -1.72 -3.72
C GLY A 46 2.89 -1.80 -2.25
N LEU A 47 3.87 -1.53 -1.38
CA LEU A 47 3.69 -1.55 0.06
C LEU A 47 3.90 -0.17 0.66
N PHE A 48 2.93 0.29 1.43
CA PHE A 48 3.08 1.36 2.40
C PHE A 48 3.55 0.74 3.71
N ILE A 49 4.86 0.85 3.96
CA ILE A 49 5.51 0.31 5.14
C ILE A 49 5.33 1.28 6.30
N VAL A 50 4.60 0.86 7.32
CA VAL A 50 4.39 1.62 8.56
C VAL A 50 5.18 0.92 9.66
N THR A 51 6.17 1.60 10.22
CA THR A 51 6.97 1.08 11.33
C THR A 51 6.29 1.33 12.67
N ASP A 52 6.66 0.55 13.67
CA ASP A 52 6.37 0.88 15.06
C ASP A 52 7.24 2.05 15.55
N GLU A 53 7.12 2.38 16.84
CA GLU A 53 7.85 3.48 17.49
C GLU A 53 9.38 3.26 17.51
N ASN A 54 9.84 2.02 17.39
CA ASN A 54 11.26 1.66 17.36
C ASN A 54 11.83 1.64 15.93
N GLY A 55 10.98 1.81 14.92
CA GLY A 55 11.36 1.71 13.51
C GLY A 55 11.26 0.29 12.93
N ASP A 56 10.73 -0.66 13.69
CA ASP A 56 10.57 -2.05 13.25
C ASP A 56 9.23 -2.27 12.54
N VAL A 57 9.15 -3.29 11.67
CA VAL A 57 7.91 -3.69 11.00
C VAL A 57 7.44 -5.02 11.58
N PRO A 58 6.29 -5.09 12.29
CA PRO A 58 5.79 -6.32 12.85
C PRO A 58 5.50 -7.39 11.79
N GLY A 59 5.66 -8.66 12.16
CA GLY A 59 5.36 -9.80 11.27
C GLY A 59 6.49 -10.15 10.30
N GLY A 60 7.74 -9.78 10.62
CA GLY A 60 8.95 -10.17 9.90
C GLY A 60 9.27 -11.67 9.98
N GLY A 61 8.46 -12.51 9.31
CA GLY A 61 8.88 -13.84 8.87
C GLY A 61 9.65 -13.71 7.54
N GLY A 62 10.87 -14.23 7.50
CA GLY A 62 11.72 -14.18 6.30
C GLY A 62 11.07 -14.81 5.07
N GLY A 63 11.34 -14.19 3.92
CA GLY A 63 10.93 -14.68 2.60
C GLY A 63 11.43 -13.71 1.55
N GLY A 64 12.70 -13.89 1.14
CA GLY A 64 13.26 -13.13 0.02
C GLY A 64 12.42 -13.38 -1.24
N HIS A 65 12.01 -12.30 -1.91
CA HIS A 65 11.77 -12.38 -3.34
C HIS A 65 13.12 -12.57 -4.01
N GLY A 66 13.57 -13.83 -4.06
CA GLY A 66 14.54 -14.28 -5.03
C GLY A 66 14.04 -13.90 -6.41
N GLY A 67 14.94 -13.33 -7.22
CA GLY A 67 14.66 -12.90 -8.58
C GLY A 67 13.97 -14.01 -9.37
N HIS A 68 12.91 -13.61 -10.07
CA HIS A 68 12.45 -14.37 -11.21
C HIS A 68 13.25 -13.89 -12.42
N THR A 69 13.96 -14.85 -13.02
CA THR A 69 14.39 -14.84 -14.42
C THR A 69 13.27 -14.40 -15.36
#